data_AF-A0A0L6VPC5-F1
#
_entry.id   AF-A0A0L6VPC5-F1
#
_cell.length_a   1.000
_cell.length_b   1.000
_cell.length_c   1.000
_cell.angle_alpha   90.00
_cell.angle_beta   90.00
_cell.angle_gamma   90.00
#
_symmetry.space_group_name_H-M   'P 1'
#
loop_
_entity.id
_entity.type
_entity.pdbx_description
1 polymer ?
#
loop_
_entity_poly.entity_id
_entity_poly.type
_entity_poly.pdbx_seq_one_letter_code
_entity_poly.pdbx_strand_id
1 'polypeptide(L)'
;MLLSSYLNRNEWMLESFDVMAAYLHGEINEDIWAKVPDGMLVPEEHKGKSLKLDKGLYGTKQGGRCWWKHFVTIMNDIGFSVSFYDDSFYHIQRGGDTILVWIHVNDGVVTASSKRVMGDFQSVLESKLSVTWDGTLHTIVGIKVERPSLDNIVLSQPFLTDKIIEKFTSDVTLPCAIPIKDTNTLTSTTTKEDIINPNGYFRVSLLFCKITNQAPLGRFSTCTWVNRGLGLQVAFP
;
A
#
# COMPACT_ATOMS: atom_id res chain seq x y z
N MET A 1 -3.11 -10.18 -7.61
CA MET A 1 -3.47 -11.14 -8.67
C MET A 1 -2.51 -12.34 -8.75
N LEU A 2 -1.18 -12.16 -8.57
CA LEU A 2 -0.24 -13.28 -8.52
C LEU A 2 -0.45 -14.19 -7.30
N LEU A 3 -0.52 -13.62 -6.09
CA LEU A 3 -0.81 -14.34 -4.84
C LEU A 3 -2.09 -15.17 -4.93
N SER A 4 -3.21 -14.57 -5.35
CA SER A 4 -4.50 -15.27 -5.51
C SER A 4 -4.43 -16.45 -6.48
N SER A 5 -3.70 -16.32 -7.59
CA SER A 5 -3.55 -17.41 -8.56
C SER A 5 -2.72 -18.59 -8.02
N TYR A 6 -1.71 -18.32 -7.20
CA TYR A 6 -0.86 -19.34 -6.59
C TYR A 6 -1.56 -20.04 -5.42
N LEU A 7 -2.30 -19.28 -4.62
CA LEU A 7 -3.09 -19.78 -3.50
C LEU A 7 -4.19 -20.75 -3.93
N ASN A 8 -4.89 -20.44 -5.03
CA ASN A 8 -5.96 -21.29 -5.53
C ASN A 8 -5.44 -22.61 -6.11
N ARG A 9 -4.21 -22.65 -6.63
CA ARG A 9 -3.65 -23.88 -7.21
C ARG A 9 -3.10 -24.86 -6.20
N ASN A 10 -2.67 -24.38 -5.04
CA ASN A 10 -1.88 -25.19 -4.10
C ASN A 10 -2.48 -25.27 -2.69
N GLU A 11 -3.66 -24.68 -2.46
CA GLU A 11 -4.34 -24.66 -1.15
C GLU A 11 -3.47 -24.11 -0.01
N TRP A 12 -2.57 -23.18 -0.33
CA TRP A 12 -1.66 -22.62 0.66
C TRP A 12 -2.36 -21.66 1.63
N MET A 13 -1.80 -21.61 2.83
CA MET A 13 -2.17 -20.68 3.89
C MET A 13 -1.88 -19.24 3.49
N LEU A 14 -2.70 -18.32 3.97
CA LEU A 14 -2.59 -16.89 3.69
C LEU A 14 -2.74 -16.12 5.00
N GLU A 15 -1.70 -15.38 5.35
CA GLU A 15 -1.68 -14.58 6.57
C GLU A 15 -1.32 -13.14 6.25
N SER A 16 -1.80 -12.22 7.07
CA SER A 16 -1.38 -10.82 7.02
C SER A 16 -0.61 -10.43 8.26
N PHE A 17 0.25 -9.43 8.08
CA PHE A 17 1.05 -8.89 9.15
C PHE A 17 1.15 -7.37 9.03
N ASP A 18 1.33 -6.69 10.16
CA ASP A 18 1.61 -5.25 10.22
C ASP A 18 2.96 -5.03 10.90
N VAL A 19 3.83 -4.24 10.27
CA VAL A 19 5.11 -3.84 10.84
C VAL A 19 4.93 -2.59 11.70
N MET A 20 5.17 -2.74 13.00
CA MET A 20 5.08 -1.63 13.93
C MET A 20 6.14 -0.56 13.63
N ALA A 21 5.66 0.67 13.45
CA ALA A 21 6.48 1.86 13.25
C ALA A 21 7.53 1.73 12.13
N ALA A 22 7.15 1.14 10.99
CA ALA A 22 8.02 0.89 9.83
C ALA A 22 9.04 2.00 9.51
N TYR A 23 8.63 3.27 9.46
CA TYR A 23 9.53 4.37 9.12
C TYR A 23 10.66 4.58 10.14
N LEU A 24 10.45 4.23 11.41
CA LEU A 24 11.46 4.30 12.46
C LEU A 24 12.54 3.20 12.34
N HIS A 25 12.40 2.28 11.38
CA HIS A 25 13.47 1.33 11.04
C HIS A 25 14.36 1.85 9.91
N GLY A 26 13.91 2.83 9.15
CA GLY A 26 14.70 3.45 8.07
C GLY A 26 15.63 4.55 8.58
N GLU A 27 16.92 4.42 8.34
CA GLU A 27 17.90 5.46 8.62
C GLU A 27 17.82 6.59 7.58
N ILE A 28 17.93 7.84 8.05
CA ILE A 28 17.97 9.02 7.19
C ILE A 28 19.43 9.45 7.07
N ASN A 29 19.93 9.57 5.84
CA ASN A 29 21.30 10.01 5.56
C ASN A 29 21.39 11.51 5.24
N GLU A 30 20.24 12.20 5.18
CA GLU A 30 20.17 13.65 4.97
C GLU A 30 19.98 14.41 6.29
N ASP A 31 20.47 15.65 6.34
CA ASP A 31 20.26 16.53 7.49
C ASP A 31 18.84 17.10 7.50
N ILE A 32 17.92 16.36 8.14
CA ILE A 32 16.53 16.79 8.33
C ILE A 32 16.34 17.30 9.75
N TRP A 33 15.76 18.50 9.84
CA TRP A 33 15.50 19.16 11.11
C TRP A 33 14.00 19.39 11.30
N ALA A 34 13.49 19.05 12.46
CA ALA A 34 12.11 19.29 12.86
C ALA A 34 12.03 20.36 13.94
N LYS A 35 10.96 21.16 13.89
CA LYS A 35 10.59 21.99 15.03
C LYS A 35 10.25 21.07 16.20
N VAL A 36 10.69 21.44 17.40
CA VAL A 36 10.25 20.78 18.63
C VAL A 36 8.72 20.86 18.70
N PRO A 37 8.02 19.73 18.93
CA PRO A 37 6.57 19.71 19.08
C PRO A 37 6.12 20.57 20.27
N ASP A 38 5.00 21.27 20.08
CA ASP A 38 4.41 22.05 21.16
C ASP A 38 4.02 21.11 22.32
N GLY A 39 4.44 21.44 23.54
CA GLY A 39 4.20 20.62 24.73
C GLY A 39 5.28 19.58 25.07
N MET A 40 6.30 19.41 24.23
CA MET A 40 7.50 18.63 24.60
C MET A 40 8.34 19.40 25.63
N LEU A 41 8.65 18.76 26.76
CA LEU A 41 9.56 19.34 27.75
C LEU A 41 10.98 19.37 27.18
N VAL A 42 11.51 20.57 26.96
CA VAL A 42 12.89 20.78 26.50
C VAL A 42 13.72 21.33 27.66
N PRO A 43 14.87 20.72 28.01
CA PRO A 43 15.79 21.28 28.98
C PRO A 43 16.20 22.70 28.62
N GLU A 44 16.48 23.54 29.62
CA GLU A 44 16.76 24.97 29.42
C GLU A 44 17.93 25.20 28.44
N GLU A 45 18.98 24.37 28.51
CA GLU A 45 20.15 24.39 27.62
C GLU A 45 19.86 24.08 26.15
N HIS A 46 18.67 23.56 25.84
CA HIS A 46 18.23 23.20 24.51
C HIS A 46 17.05 24.05 23.99
N LYS A 47 16.59 25.05 24.76
CA LYS A 47 15.55 25.97 24.30
C LYS A 47 15.97 26.69 23.02
N GLY A 48 15.04 26.79 22.07
CA GLY A 48 15.25 27.42 20.77
C GLY A 48 15.98 26.56 19.74
N LYS A 49 16.41 25.33 20.09
CA LYS A 49 17.03 24.39 19.15
C LYS A 49 15.98 23.58 18.38
N SER A 50 16.40 23.05 17.23
CA SER A 50 15.63 22.11 16.42
C SER A 50 16.04 20.66 16.70
N LEU A 51 15.16 19.71 16.40
CA LEU A 51 15.46 18.28 16.49
C LEU A 51 16.06 17.79 15.19
N LYS A 52 17.20 17.09 15.23
CA LYS A 52 17.71 16.36 14.07
C LYS A 52 17.02 15.00 14.00
N LEU A 53 16.59 14.60 12.80
CA LEU A 53 15.98 13.29 12.58
C LEU A 53 17.00 12.32 12.00
N ASP A 54 17.41 11.34 12.80
CA ASP A 54 18.29 10.25 12.35
C ASP A 54 17.51 9.10 11.68
N LYS A 55 16.18 9.06 11.89
CA LYS A 55 15.29 8.01 11.38
C LYS A 55 14.05 8.57 10.70
N GLY A 56 13.48 7.76 9.80
CA GLY A 56 12.24 8.03 9.08
C GLY A 56 11.09 8.32 10.03
N LEU A 57 10.40 9.44 9.83
CA LEU A 57 9.15 9.74 10.52
C LEU A 57 8.00 9.90 9.52
N TYR A 58 6.78 9.64 9.97
CA TYR A 58 5.59 9.96 9.18
C TYR A 58 5.60 11.45 8.81
N GLY A 59 5.35 11.73 7.53
CA GLY A 59 5.40 13.10 6.98
C GLY A 59 6.77 13.54 6.48
N THR A 60 7.85 12.80 6.76
CA THR A 60 9.13 13.04 6.07
C THR A 60 9.03 12.54 4.62
N LYS A 61 9.61 13.29 3.68
CA LYS A 61 9.63 12.89 2.25
C LYS A 61 10.44 11.62 2.02
N GLN A 62 11.39 11.35 2.91
CA GLN A 62 12.36 10.27 2.83
C GLN A 62 11.90 9.00 3.53
N GLY A 63 11.01 9.10 4.53
CA GLY A 63 10.64 7.98 5.41
C GLY A 63 10.25 6.71 4.66
N GLY A 64 9.38 6.82 3.65
CA GLY A 64 8.97 5.68 2.83
C GLY A 64 10.12 5.02 2.06
N ARG A 65 11.06 5.82 1.52
CA ARG A 65 12.23 5.30 0.79
C ARG A 65 13.23 4.63 1.73
N CYS A 66 13.51 5.24 2.88
CA CYS A 66 14.43 4.70 3.87
C CYS A 66 13.90 3.38 4.44
N TRP A 67 12.61 3.33 4.75
CA TRP A 67 11.94 2.09 5.15
C TRP A 67 12.05 1.01 4.08
N TRP A 68 11.69 1.32 2.82
CA TRP A 68 11.76 0.34 1.74
C TRP A 68 13.18 -0.24 1.58
N LYS A 69 14.22 0.61 1.62
CA LYS A 69 15.62 0.14 1.57
C LYS A 69 15.99 -0.79 2.72
N HIS A 70 15.55 -0.45 3.94
CA HIS A 70 15.78 -1.27 5.12
C HIS A 70 15.08 -2.62 4.99
N PHE A 71 13.81 -2.63 4.56
CA PHE A 71 13.06 -3.86 4.34
C PHE A 71 13.66 -4.75 3.25
N VAL A 72 14.08 -4.17 2.11
CA VAL A 72 14.80 -4.90 1.05
C VAL A 72 16.05 -5.58 1.61
N THR A 73 16.82 -4.89 2.45
CA THR A 73 18.03 -5.45 3.07
C THR A 73 17.70 -6.65 3.95
N ILE A 74 16.67 -6.52 4.80
CA ILE A 74 16.18 -7.63 5.63
C ILE A 74 15.75 -8.83 4.78
N MET A 75 14.96 -8.60 3.74
CA MET A 75 14.46 -9.67 2.89
C MET A 75 15.59 -10.36 2.14
N ASN A 76 16.57 -9.61 1.63
CA ASN A 76 17.77 -10.15 0.99
C ASN A 76 18.62 -10.97 1.96
N ASP A 77 18.79 -10.53 3.21
CA ASP A 77 19.54 -11.27 4.25
C ASP A 77 18.87 -12.62 4.58
N ILE A 78 17.54 -12.67 4.56
CA ILE A 78 16.79 -13.93 4.71
C ILE A 78 16.97 -14.82 3.46
N GLY A 79 17.28 -14.20 2.32
CA GLY A 79 17.53 -14.83 1.03
C GLY A 79 16.33 -14.79 0.08
N PHE A 80 15.40 -13.87 0.30
CA PHE A 80 14.34 -13.57 -0.66
C PHE A 80 14.89 -12.83 -1.88
N SER A 81 14.21 -12.98 -2.99
CA SER A 81 14.41 -12.18 -4.20
C SER A 81 13.17 -11.33 -4.46
N VAL A 82 13.39 -10.07 -4.84
CA VAL A 82 12.31 -9.20 -5.31
C VAL A 82 11.84 -9.65 -6.69
N SER A 83 10.54 -9.52 -6.98
CA SER A 83 9.99 -9.79 -8.29
C SER A 83 10.44 -8.74 -9.30
N PHE A 84 10.71 -9.19 -10.53
CA PHE A 84 10.99 -8.29 -11.65
C PHE A 84 9.81 -7.36 -11.98
N TYR A 85 8.58 -7.80 -11.72
CA TYR A 85 7.38 -7.06 -12.10
C TYR A 85 6.93 -6.06 -11.03
N ASP A 86 7.26 -6.31 -9.76
CA ASP A 86 6.75 -5.55 -8.63
C ASP A 86 7.74 -5.52 -7.46
N ASP A 87 8.24 -4.32 -7.14
CA ASP A 87 9.21 -4.07 -6.07
C ASP A 87 8.62 -4.25 -4.65
N SER A 88 7.31 -4.46 -4.56
CA SER A 88 6.59 -4.80 -3.33
C SER A 88 6.42 -6.30 -3.12
N PHE A 89 6.83 -7.12 -4.10
CA PHE A 89 6.64 -8.56 -4.08
C PHE A 89 7.95 -9.31 -3.97
N TYR A 90 8.04 -10.21 -3.01
CA TYR A 90 9.21 -11.01 -2.70
C TYR A 90 8.86 -12.48 -2.78
N HIS A 91 9.81 -13.29 -3.24
CA HIS A 91 9.65 -14.73 -3.30
C HIS A 91 10.96 -15.42 -2.91
N ILE A 92 10.81 -16.63 -2.37
CA ILE A 92 11.92 -17.53 -2.11
C ILE A 92 11.45 -18.95 -2.40
N GLN A 93 12.34 -19.74 -3.01
CA GLN A 93 12.10 -21.16 -3.25
C GLN A 93 13.34 -21.95 -2.85
N ARG A 94 13.18 -22.94 -1.96
CA ARG A 94 14.28 -23.78 -1.45
C ARG A 94 13.80 -25.22 -1.28
N GLY A 95 14.39 -26.16 -2.00
CA GLY A 95 14.12 -27.60 -1.79
C GLY A 95 12.65 -28.01 -1.96
N GLY A 96 11.88 -27.27 -2.76
CA GLY A 96 10.43 -27.49 -2.93
C GLY A 96 9.55 -26.56 -2.07
N ASP A 97 10.10 -26.00 -0.99
CA ASP A 97 9.39 -25.01 -0.20
C ASP A 97 9.38 -23.66 -0.88
N THR A 98 8.25 -22.96 -0.78
CA THR A 98 8.04 -21.65 -1.41
C THR A 98 7.40 -20.70 -0.41
N ILE A 99 7.90 -19.47 -0.33
CA ILE A 99 7.24 -18.37 0.38
C ILE A 99 7.09 -17.21 -0.59
N LEU A 100 5.90 -16.62 -0.61
CA LEU A 100 5.61 -15.40 -1.37
C LEU A 100 5.13 -14.34 -0.37
N VAL A 101 5.76 -13.16 -0.42
CA VAL A 101 5.45 -12.02 0.44
C VAL A 101 5.10 -10.84 -0.45
N TRP A 102 4.05 -10.13 -0.10
CA TRP A 102 3.71 -8.84 -0.68
C TRP A 102 3.59 -7.82 0.45
N ILE A 103 4.11 -6.61 0.26
CA ILE A 103 4.09 -5.56 1.30
C ILE A 103 3.73 -4.19 0.74
N HIS A 104 2.81 -3.50 1.41
CA HIS A 104 2.48 -2.11 1.15
C HIS A 104 2.74 -1.26 2.39
N VAL A 105 3.88 -0.57 2.38
CA VAL A 105 4.35 0.23 3.52
C VAL A 105 4.48 -0.66 4.77
N ASN A 106 3.52 -0.66 5.68
CA ASN A 106 3.55 -1.47 6.92
C ASN A 106 2.75 -2.77 6.78
N ASP A 107 1.76 -2.79 5.88
CA ASP A 107 0.83 -3.91 5.72
C ASP A 107 1.44 -4.97 4.81
N GLY A 108 1.62 -6.17 5.33
CA GLY A 108 2.17 -7.31 4.63
C GLY A 108 1.17 -8.45 4.46
N VAL A 109 1.34 -9.22 3.40
CA VAL A 109 0.60 -10.46 3.13
C VAL A 109 1.60 -11.53 2.74
N VAL A 110 1.50 -12.70 3.36
CA VAL A 110 2.40 -13.81 3.11
C VAL A 110 1.63 -15.10 2.86
N THR A 111 2.17 -15.93 1.97
CA THR A 111 1.77 -17.32 1.79
C THR A 111 3.00 -18.21 1.75
N ALA A 112 2.86 -19.44 2.25
CA ALA A 112 3.92 -20.43 2.28
C ALA A 112 3.39 -21.82 1.90
N SER A 113 4.28 -22.66 1.36
CA SER A 113 3.99 -24.03 0.96
C SER A 113 3.54 -24.95 2.08
N SER A 114 3.93 -24.66 3.32
CA SER A 114 3.51 -25.42 4.51
C SER A 114 3.48 -24.55 5.77
N LYS A 115 2.73 -25.01 6.78
CA LYS A 115 2.66 -24.35 8.11
C LYS A 115 4.00 -24.23 8.79
N ARG A 116 4.86 -25.24 8.64
CA ARG A 116 6.22 -25.22 9.19
C ARG A 116 7.02 -24.07 8.59
N VAL A 117 7.03 -23.96 7.27
CA VAL A 117 7.76 -22.93 6.54
C VAL A 117 7.26 -21.53 6.90
N MET A 118 5.94 -21.36 7.08
CA MET A 118 5.40 -20.10 7.60
C MET A 118 5.91 -19.79 9.00
N GLY A 119 5.82 -20.74 9.95
CA GLY A 119 6.26 -20.51 11.32
C GLY A 119 7.76 -20.18 11.43
N ASP A 120 8.58 -20.83 10.61
CA ASP A 120 10.02 -20.52 10.49
C ASP A 120 10.21 -19.08 9.97
N PHE A 121 9.46 -18.68 8.94
CA PHE A 121 9.49 -17.31 8.41
C PHE A 121 9.03 -16.26 9.43
N GLN A 122 7.92 -16.52 10.14
CA GLN A 122 7.41 -15.65 11.19
C GLN A 122 8.47 -15.40 12.26
N SER A 123 9.08 -16.47 12.77
CA SER A 123 10.11 -16.40 13.80
C SER A 123 11.34 -15.60 13.32
N VAL A 124 11.77 -15.80 12.07
CA VAL A 124 12.89 -15.05 11.49
C VAL A 124 12.54 -13.59 11.30
N LEU A 125 11.33 -13.28 10.82
CA LEU A 125 10.89 -11.90 10.60
C LEU A 125 10.76 -11.14 11.94
N GLU A 126 10.18 -11.77 12.96
CA GLU A 126 10.05 -11.22 14.32
C GLU A 126 11.41 -10.99 15.00
N SER A 127 12.43 -11.78 14.66
CA SER A 127 13.78 -11.55 15.17
C SER A 127 14.43 -10.27 14.63
N LYS A 128 13.93 -9.74 13.49
CA LYS A 128 14.48 -8.57 12.81
C LYS A 128 13.56 -7.34 12.91
N LEU A 129 12.25 -7.53 13.03
CA LEU A 129 11.24 -6.48 13.02
C LEU A 129 10.19 -6.72 14.11
N SER A 130 9.63 -5.63 14.64
CA SER A 130 8.44 -5.72 15.49
C SER A 130 7.21 -5.87 14.60
N VAL A 131 6.64 -7.08 14.58
CA VAL A 131 5.55 -7.47 13.68
C VAL A 131 4.35 -7.97 14.47
N THR A 132 3.15 -7.66 13.98
CA THR A 132 1.87 -8.15 14.50
C THR A 132 1.21 -9.00 13.42
N TRP A 133 0.72 -10.19 13.78
CA TRP A 133 0.08 -11.13 12.84
C TRP A 133 -1.43 -11.17 13.06
N ASP A 134 -2.20 -11.14 11.97
CA ASP A 134 -3.67 -11.24 12.04
C ASP A 134 -4.15 -12.71 11.93
N GLY A 135 -3.24 -13.64 11.56
CA GLY A 135 -3.50 -15.08 11.41
C GLY A 135 -4.45 -15.45 10.26
N THR A 136 -5.31 -14.54 9.81
CA THR A 136 -6.16 -14.66 8.62
C THR A 136 -6.16 -13.35 7.86
N LEU A 137 -6.29 -13.41 6.54
CA LEU A 137 -6.39 -12.21 5.72
C LEU A 137 -7.84 -11.74 5.61
N HIS A 138 -8.19 -10.66 6.30
CA HIS A 138 -9.52 -10.04 6.21
C HIS A 138 -9.56 -8.81 5.32
N THR A 139 -8.48 -8.03 5.29
CA THR A 139 -8.39 -6.79 4.51
C THR A 139 -6.97 -6.60 3.97
N ILE A 140 -6.84 -6.06 2.75
CA ILE A 140 -5.58 -5.57 2.19
C ILE A 140 -5.77 -4.12 1.79
N VAL A 141 -5.09 -3.18 2.45
CA VAL A 141 -5.09 -1.74 2.07
C VAL A 141 -6.52 -1.20 1.83
N GLY A 142 -7.45 -1.54 2.73
CA GLY A 142 -8.86 -1.14 2.64
C GLY A 142 -9.73 -1.95 1.67
N ILE A 143 -9.19 -2.97 1.02
CA ILE A 143 -9.95 -3.97 0.25
C ILE A 143 -10.30 -5.13 1.17
N LYS A 144 -11.59 -5.36 1.41
CA LYS A 144 -12.07 -6.55 2.11
C LYS A 144 -11.76 -7.77 1.25
N VAL A 145 -11.18 -8.78 1.88
CA VAL A 145 -10.87 -10.07 1.27
C VAL A 145 -11.69 -11.13 1.95
N GLU A 146 -12.47 -11.86 1.16
CA GLU A 146 -13.23 -13.01 1.60
C GLU A 146 -12.80 -14.22 0.79
N ARG A 147 -12.67 -15.37 1.45
CA ARG A 147 -12.33 -16.64 0.80
C ARG A 147 -13.41 -17.67 1.10
N PRO A 148 -14.57 -17.63 0.41
CA PRO A 148 -15.68 -18.55 0.68
C PRO A 148 -15.32 -20.01 0.40
N SER A 149 -14.38 -20.26 -0.51
CA SER A 149 -13.82 -21.57 -0.81
C SER A 149 -12.35 -21.45 -1.22
N LEU A 150 -11.62 -22.57 -1.25
CA LEU A 150 -10.19 -22.58 -1.60
C LEU A 150 -9.92 -22.01 -3.01
N ASP A 151 -10.87 -22.17 -3.93
CA ASP A 151 -10.77 -21.73 -5.32
C ASP A 151 -11.32 -20.31 -5.57
N ASN A 152 -11.96 -19.70 -4.57
CA ASN A 152 -12.67 -18.44 -4.74
C ASN A 152 -12.21 -17.40 -3.74
N ILE A 153 -11.67 -16.29 -4.24
CA ILE A 153 -11.33 -15.10 -3.47
C ILE A 153 -12.20 -13.95 -3.98
N VAL A 154 -12.99 -13.40 -3.07
CA VAL A 154 -13.85 -12.25 -3.33
C VAL A 154 -13.19 -11.02 -2.74
N LEU A 155 -13.03 -9.99 -3.58
CA LEU A 155 -12.49 -8.70 -3.19
C LEU A 155 -13.61 -7.66 -3.25
N SER A 156 -13.83 -6.93 -2.16
CA SER A 156 -14.84 -5.87 -2.11
C SER A 156 -14.34 -4.65 -1.34
N GLN A 157 -14.91 -3.47 -1.62
CA GLN A 157 -14.59 -2.23 -0.90
C GLN A 157 -15.89 -1.55 -0.42
N PRO A 158 -16.68 -2.21 0.44
CA PRO A 158 -18.00 -1.70 0.84
C PRO A 158 -17.91 -0.30 1.44
N PHE A 159 -16.92 -0.05 2.31
CA PHE A 159 -16.72 1.25 2.94
C PHE A 159 -16.42 2.38 1.94
N LEU A 160 -15.71 2.09 0.85
CA LEU A 160 -15.47 3.10 -0.18
C LEU A 160 -16.74 3.36 -0.98
N THR A 161 -17.48 2.29 -1.31
CA THR A 161 -18.79 2.39 -1.97
C THR A 161 -19.73 3.27 -1.17
N ASP A 162 -19.87 3.00 0.14
CA ASP A 162 -20.75 3.75 1.02
C ASP A 162 -20.31 5.22 1.11
N LYS A 163 -19.00 5.49 1.27
CA LYS A 163 -18.48 6.88 1.29
C LYS A 163 -18.72 7.63 -0.03
N ILE A 164 -18.63 6.95 -1.17
CA ILE A 164 -18.92 7.55 -2.47
C ILE A 164 -20.41 7.89 -2.56
N ILE A 165 -21.28 6.97 -2.15
CA ILE A 165 -22.73 7.19 -2.11
C ILE A 165 -23.05 8.36 -1.19
N GLU A 166 -22.54 8.38 0.04
CA GLU A 166 -22.78 9.48 0.99
C GLU A 166 -22.29 10.85 0.47
N LYS A 167 -21.16 10.88 -0.23
CA LYS A 167 -20.53 12.14 -0.68
C LYS A 167 -21.17 12.70 -1.95
N PHE A 168 -21.58 11.82 -2.86
CA PHE A 168 -22.02 12.21 -4.21
C PHE A 168 -23.51 11.92 -4.46
N THR A 169 -24.16 11.19 -3.56
CA THR A 169 -25.61 10.97 -3.57
C THR A 169 -26.26 11.76 -2.44
N SER A 170 -27.35 12.43 -2.77
CA SER A 170 -28.23 13.25 -1.93
C SER A 170 -29.67 12.99 -2.39
N ASP A 171 -30.69 13.45 -1.67
CA ASP A 171 -32.10 13.18 -2.02
C ASP A 171 -32.49 13.62 -3.46
N VAL A 172 -31.72 14.54 -4.06
CA VAL A 172 -31.90 15.04 -5.44
C VAL A 172 -31.23 14.14 -6.51
N THR A 173 -30.29 13.28 -6.11
CA THR A 173 -29.53 12.37 -7.00
C THR A 173 -29.89 10.89 -6.80
N LEU A 174 -30.85 10.59 -5.91
CA LEU A 174 -31.58 9.32 -5.89
C LEU A 174 -32.29 9.10 -7.24
N PRO A 175 -32.52 7.85 -7.66
CA PRO A 175 -32.76 7.51 -9.06
C PRO A 175 -33.93 8.30 -9.64
N CYS A 176 -33.64 9.11 -10.66
CA CYS A 176 -34.66 9.47 -11.62
C CYS A 176 -35.12 8.15 -12.28
N ALA A 177 -36.42 7.87 -12.28
CA ALA A 177 -37.02 6.73 -12.97
C ALA A 177 -36.98 6.88 -14.50
N ILE A 178 -35.92 7.48 -15.03
CA ILE A 178 -35.64 7.58 -16.45
C ILE A 178 -34.44 6.68 -16.67
N PRO A 179 -34.66 5.44 -17.16
CA PRO A 179 -33.57 4.67 -17.76
C PRO A 179 -32.88 5.60 -18.76
N ILE A 180 -31.54 5.67 -18.73
CA ILE A 180 -30.81 6.21 -19.88
C ILE A 180 -31.43 5.53 -21.10
N LYS A 181 -32.05 6.31 -22.00
CA LYS A 181 -32.58 5.76 -23.25
C LYS A 181 -31.44 4.99 -23.89
N ASP A 182 -31.68 3.73 -24.25
CA ASP A 182 -30.79 2.98 -25.12
C ASP A 182 -30.58 3.77 -26.41
N THR A 183 -29.51 4.57 -26.47
CA THR A 183 -29.07 5.25 -27.68
C THR A 183 -28.19 4.35 -28.54
N ASN A 184 -28.23 3.03 -28.32
CA ASN A 184 -27.54 2.01 -29.10
C ASN A 184 -28.23 1.70 -30.43
N THR A 185 -28.77 2.70 -31.12
CA THR A 185 -29.14 2.57 -32.54
C THR A 185 -28.14 3.37 -33.36
N LEU A 186 -26.98 2.75 -33.62
CA LEU A 186 -25.98 3.28 -34.56
C LEU A 186 -26.51 3.08 -35.98
N THR A 187 -26.96 4.17 -36.61
CA THR A 187 -27.17 4.19 -38.07
C THR A 187 -25.84 4.56 -38.71
N SER A 188 -25.30 3.68 -39.55
CA SER A 188 -24.06 3.95 -40.28
C SER A 188 -24.33 4.97 -41.39
N THR A 189 -23.80 6.18 -41.24
CA THR A 189 -23.58 7.10 -42.37
C THR A 189 -22.09 7.23 -42.58
N THR A 190 -21.62 6.50 -43.57
CA THR A 190 -20.28 6.63 -44.13
C THR A 190 -19.98 8.08 -44.48
N THR A 191 -18.95 8.68 -43.88
CA THR A 191 -17.85 9.34 -44.60
C THR A 191 -16.76 9.79 -43.62
N LYS A 192 -15.55 9.33 -43.94
CA LYS A 192 -14.21 9.65 -43.40
C LYS A 192 -14.10 10.89 -42.50
N GLU A 193 -13.78 10.66 -41.23
CA GLU A 193 -12.89 11.46 -40.39
C GLU A 193 -12.56 10.64 -39.13
N ASP A 194 -11.34 10.78 -38.59
CA ASP A 194 -10.79 9.93 -37.53
C ASP A 194 -11.72 9.86 -36.31
N ILE A 195 -12.22 8.66 -36.03
CA ILE A 195 -13.11 8.40 -34.89
C ILE A 195 -12.27 8.43 -33.61
N ILE A 196 -12.35 9.55 -32.88
CA ILE A 196 -12.04 9.56 -31.46
C ILE A 196 -13.17 8.84 -30.74
N ASN A 197 -12.92 7.61 -30.29
CA ASN A 197 -13.86 6.80 -29.53
C ASN A 197 -14.26 7.51 -28.21
N PRO A 198 -15.51 7.99 -28.05
CA PRO A 198 -15.96 8.63 -26.81
C PRO A 198 -16.28 7.61 -25.70
N ASN A 199 -16.30 6.31 -26.02
CA ASN A 199 -16.43 5.19 -25.10
C ASN A 199 -15.09 4.51 -24.82
N GLY A 200 -13.97 5.22 -25.02
CA GLY A 200 -12.68 4.86 -24.44
C GLY A 200 -12.67 5.00 -22.92
N TYR A 201 -13.58 4.35 -22.21
CA TYR A 201 -13.50 4.24 -20.77
C TYR A 201 -12.36 3.31 -20.42
N PHE A 202 -11.39 3.83 -19.66
CA PHE A 202 -10.44 3.01 -18.94
C PHE A 202 -11.25 2.06 -18.04
N ARG A 203 -11.21 0.77 -18.36
CA ARG A 203 -11.50 -0.26 -17.39
C ARG A 203 -10.50 -0.08 -16.26
N VAL A 204 -10.94 0.52 -15.15
CA VAL A 204 -10.19 0.44 -13.88
C VAL A 204 -10.39 -0.97 -13.35
N SER A 205 -9.74 -1.92 -14.04
CA SER A 205 -9.04 -2.97 -13.30
C SER A 205 -8.12 -2.19 -12.37
N LEU A 206 -8.24 -2.35 -11.06
CA LEU A 206 -7.24 -1.88 -10.10
C LEU A 206 -5.94 -2.65 -10.38
N LEU A 207 -5.30 -2.29 -11.48
CA LEU A 207 -3.87 -2.36 -11.66
C LEU A 207 -3.36 -1.40 -10.58
N PHE A 208 -2.52 -1.90 -9.70
CA PHE A 208 -1.73 -1.09 -8.80
C PHE A 208 -1.26 0.16 -9.56
N CYS A 209 -1.79 1.33 -9.20
CA CYS A 209 -1.15 2.57 -9.57
C CYS A 209 0.13 2.60 -8.75
N LYS A 210 1.18 2.03 -9.33
CA LYS A 210 2.55 2.21 -8.88
C LYS A 210 2.79 3.72 -8.97
N ILE A 211 2.70 4.42 -7.85
CA ILE A 211 3.34 5.74 -7.72
C ILE A 211 4.84 5.43 -7.73
N THR A 212 5.38 5.20 -8.92
CA THR A 212 6.81 5.34 -9.14
C THR A 212 7.10 6.82 -9.07
N ASN A 213 7.70 7.27 -7.97
CA ASN A 213 8.45 8.52 -7.97
C ASN A 213 9.68 8.35 -8.86
N GLN A 214 9.49 8.38 -10.18
CA GLN A 214 10.50 8.90 -11.08
C GLN A 214 10.07 10.30 -11.49
N ALA A 215 10.44 11.29 -10.67
CA ALA A 215 10.43 12.66 -11.11
C ALA A 215 11.77 12.98 -11.77
N PRO A 216 11.83 13.28 -13.08
CA PRO A 216 12.86 14.18 -13.57
C PRO A 216 12.40 15.61 -13.25
N LEU A 217 13.22 16.31 -12.45
CA LEU A 217 13.27 17.76 -12.34
C LEU A 217 11.95 18.52 -12.10
N GLY A 218 11.70 18.85 -10.83
CA GLY A 218 11.08 20.11 -10.42
C GLY A 218 9.57 20.25 -10.63
N ARG A 219 8.78 19.86 -9.62
CA ARG A 219 7.66 20.64 -9.05
C ARG A 219 7.05 19.87 -7.87
N PHE A 220 6.86 20.58 -6.76
CA PHE A 220 6.38 20.06 -5.49
C PHE A 220 4.85 19.97 -5.45
N SER A 221 4.33 18.89 -4.86
CA SER A 221 2.95 18.81 -4.38
C SER A 221 2.99 18.45 -2.90
N THR A 222 2.45 19.33 -2.06
CA THR A 222 2.28 19.12 -0.61
C THR A 222 1.04 18.28 -0.35
N CYS A 223 1.17 17.16 0.38
CA CYS A 223 0.03 16.48 0.99
C CYS A 223 0.08 16.66 2.51
N THR A 224 -0.80 17.50 3.03
CA THR A 224 -1.10 17.59 4.46
C THR A 224 -2.15 16.54 4.82
N TRP A 225 -1.78 15.57 5.64
CA TRP A 225 -2.72 14.77 6.42
C TRP A 225 -2.78 15.33 7.83
N VAL A 226 -3.91 15.95 8.17
CA VAL A 226 -4.22 16.40 9.53
C VAL A 226 -4.87 15.23 10.24
N ASN A 227 -4.09 14.49 11.04
CA ASN A 227 -4.66 13.66 12.09
C ASN A 227 -4.52 14.43 13.42
N ARG A 228 -5.62 14.55 14.17
CA ARG A 228 -5.68 15.40 15.37
C ARG A 228 -4.71 14.89 16.42
N GLY A 229 -3.78 15.74 16.84
CA GLY A 229 -2.92 15.57 18.02
C GLY A 229 -1.44 15.56 17.67
N LEU A 230 -0.80 16.73 17.77
CA LEU A 230 0.64 17.00 17.60
C LEU A 230 1.17 16.90 16.16
N GLY A 231 0.89 17.94 15.37
CA GLY A 231 1.54 18.13 14.09
C GLY A 231 3.01 18.55 14.26
N LEU A 232 3.96 17.72 13.84
CA LEU A 232 5.35 18.13 13.64
C LEU A 232 5.43 18.98 12.36
N GLN A 233 5.87 20.23 12.48
CA GLN A 233 6.32 21.01 11.32
C GLN A 233 7.78 20.65 11.02
N VAL A 234 8.00 20.00 9.88
CA VAL A 234 9.34 19.66 9.36
C VAL A 234 9.81 20.80 8.45
N ALA A 235 10.98 21.36 8.74
CA ALA A 235 11.61 22.40 7.93
C ALA A 235 12.62 21.74 6.98
N PHE A 236 12.63 22.17 5.72
CA PHE A 236 13.67 21.82 4.76
C PHE A 236 14.58 23.04 4.57
N PRO A 237 15.90 22.88 4.42
CA PRO A 237 16.78 23.96 3.96
C PRO A 237 16.39 24.43 2.54
#